data_AF-A0A327SS44-F1
#
_entry.id   AF-A0A327SS44-F1
#
_cell.length_a   1.000
_cell.length_b   1.000
_cell.length_c   1.000
_cell.angle_alpha   90.00
_cell.angle_beta   90.00
_cell.angle_gamma   90.00
#
_symmetry.space_group_name_H-M   'P 1'
#
loop_
_entity.id
_entity.type
_entity.pdbx_description
1 polymer ?
#
loop_
_entity_poly.entity_id
_entity_poly.type
_entity_poly.pdbx_seq_one_letter_code
_entity_poly.pdbx_strand_id
1 'polypeptide(L)' 'MAELLLLMGLILPQTIAGIFAKSQGRSFWFWFFISFLIPIISLVVLLFLDDKSEGTTGFKLADHVKRDQEEV' A
#
# COMPACT_ATOMS: atom_id res chain seq x y z
N MET A 1 23.16 2.09 14.33
CA MET A 1 23.87 1.74 13.06
C MET A 1 22.88 1.38 11.95
N ALA A 2 21.86 0.55 12.21
CA ALA A 2 20.82 0.24 11.22
C ALA A 2 19.96 1.45 10.83
N GLU A 3 19.85 2.47 11.69
CA GLU A 3 19.03 3.66 11.40
C GLU A 3 19.55 4.45 10.18
N LEU A 4 20.86 4.50 9.98
CA LEU A 4 21.47 5.15 8.81
C LEU A 4 21.13 4.41 7.52
N LEU A 5 21.10 3.09 7.58
CA LEU A 5 20.78 2.23 6.44
C LEU A 5 19.30 2.38 6.05
N LEU A 6 18.42 2.48 7.04
CA LEU A 6 17.00 2.79 6.84
C LEU A 6 16.80 4.17 6.20
N LEU A 7 17.49 5.20 6.71
CA LEU A 7 17.45 6.55 6.17
C LEU A 7 17.94 6.60 4.72
N MET A 8 19.01 5.88 4.40
CA MET A 8 19.51 5.76 3.03
C MET A 8 18.52 5.03 2.13
N GLY A 9 17.93 3.93 2.59
CA GLY A 9 16.86 3.23 1.87
C GLY A 9 15.65 4.11 1.58
N LEU A 10 15.36 5.07 2.47
CA LEU A 10 14.25 6.02 2.31
C LEU A 10 14.58 7.24 1.45
N ILE A 11 15.84 7.65 1.29
CA ILE A 11 16.22 8.88 0.55
C ILE A 11 16.77 8.57 -0.84
N LEU A 12 17.47 7.45 -1.00
CA LEU A 12 18.10 7.04 -2.26
C LEU A 12 17.11 6.94 -3.42
N PRO A 13 15.95 6.25 -3.31
CA PRO A 13 15.02 6.12 -4.44
C PRO A 13 14.54 7.49 -4.97
N GLN A 14 14.29 8.44 -4.07
CA GLN A 14 13.74 9.76 -4.35
C GLN A 14 14.80 10.64 -5.00
N THR A 15 16.04 10.58 -4.50
CA THR A 15 17.17 11.27 -5.12
C THR A 15 17.51 10.68 -6.50
N ILE A 16 17.48 9.35 -6.66
CA ILE A 16 17.65 8.68 -7.96
C ILE A 16 16.57 9.14 -8.95
N ALA A 17 15.30 9.20 -8.53
CA ALA A 17 14.21 9.69 -9.36
C ALA A 17 14.41 11.14 -9.83
N GLY A 18 14.86 12.02 -8.92
CA GLY A 18 15.19 13.41 -9.26
C GLY A 18 16.36 13.51 -10.24
N ILE A 19 17.44 12.75 -10.02
CA ILE A 19 18.61 12.72 -10.90
C ILE A 19 18.22 12.20 -12.28
N PHE A 20 17.42 11.14 -12.34
CA PHE A 20 16.92 10.57 -13.59
C PHE A 20 16.01 11.53 -14.35
N ALA A 21 15.16 12.29 -13.66
CA ALA A 21 14.38 13.33 -14.29
C ALA A 21 15.27 14.43 -14.88
N LYS A 22 16.30 14.86 -14.14
CA LYS A 22 17.27 15.86 -14.60
C LYS A 22 18.04 15.39 -15.83
N SER A 23 18.43 14.11 -15.89
CA SER A 23 19.12 13.56 -17.07
C SER A 23 18.23 13.49 -18.31
N GLN A 24 16.91 13.45 -18.13
CA GLN A 24 15.92 13.54 -19.22
C GLN A 24 15.50 14.98 -19.56
N GLY A 25 16.17 16.00 -19.02
CA GLY A 25 15.84 17.41 -19.26
C GLY A 25 14.56 17.88 -18.55
N ARG A 26 14.08 17.14 -17.54
CA ARG A 26 12.93 17.51 -16.71
C ARG A 26 13.40 18.12 -15.38
N SER A 27 12.49 18.78 -14.68
CA SER A 27 12.76 19.48 -13.42
C SER A 27 13.05 18.50 -12.27
N PHE A 28 14.28 18.52 -11.75
CA PHE A 28 14.71 17.70 -10.60
C PHE A 28 13.71 17.78 -9.43
N TRP A 29 13.40 18.99 -8.98
CA TRP A 29 12.58 19.22 -7.79
C TRP A 29 11.14 18.72 -7.95
N PHE A 30 10.54 18.97 -9.11
CA PHE A 30 9.17 18.51 -9.39
C PHE A 30 9.07 16.98 -9.30
N TRP A 31 10.01 16.27 -9.94
CA TRP A 31 10.03 14.81 -9.95
C TRP A 31 10.45 14.21 -8.61
N PHE A 32 11.34 14.89 -7.87
CA PHE A 32 11.68 14.54 -6.49
C PHE A 32 10.44 14.59 -5.58
N PHE A 33 9.68 15.70 -5.61
CA PHE A 33 8.45 15.83 -4.81
C PHE A 33 7.37 14.84 -5.24
N ILE A 34 7.21 14.58 -6.53
CA ILE A 34 6.25 13.57 -7.01
C ILE A 34 6.62 12.17 -6.51
N SER A 35 7.90 11.80 -6.53
CA SER A 35 8.35 10.50 -6.02
C SER A 35 8.00 10.30 -4.54
N PHE A 36 7.98 11.40 -3.77
CA PHE A 36 7.57 11.41 -2.36
C PHE A 36 6.04 11.43 -2.19
N LEU A 37 5.33 12.06 -3.12
CA LEU A 37 3.87 12.20 -3.06
C LEU A 37 3.13 10.89 -3.41
N ILE A 38 3.69 10.07 -4.31
CA ILE A 38 3.08 8.78 -4.72
C ILE A 38 2.77 7.86 -3.53
N PRO A 39 3.71 7.59 -2.59
CA PRO A 39 3.41 6.83 -1.37
C PRO A 39 2.22 7.37 -0.57
N ILE A 40 2.10 8.69 -0.45
CA ILE A 40 1.00 9.34 0.29
C ILE A 40 -0.32 9.11 -0.43
N ILE A 41 -0.36 9.32 -1.74
CA ILE A 41 -1.55 9.06 -2.56
C ILE A 41 -1.95 7.59 -2.48
N SER A 42 -0.99 6.66 -2.52
CA SER A 42 -1.26 5.23 -2.37
C SER A 42 -1.95 4.92 -1.05
N LEU A 43 -1.52 5.53 0.06
CA LEU A 43 -2.16 5.35 1.37
C LEU A 43 -3.58 5.93 1.40
N VAL A 44 -3.77 7.11 0.83
CA VAL A 44 -5.10 7.73 0.71
C VAL A 44 -6.04 6.83 -0.08
N VAL A 45 -5.60 6.34 -1.24
CA VAL A 45 -6.40 5.43 -2.07
C VAL A 45 -6.72 4.15 -1.31
N LEU A 46 -5.77 3.53 -0.61
CA LEU A 46 -6.05 2.34 0.19
C LEU A 46 -7.07 2.60 1.31
N LEU A 47 -7.01 3.76 1.95
CA LEU A 47 -7.93 4.11 3.03
C LEU A 47 -9.37 4.30 2.54
N PHE A 48 -9.53 4.78 1.32
CA PHE A 48 -10.83 4.99 0.69
C PHE A 48 -11.23 3.85 -0.25
N LEU A 49 -10.36 2.87 -0.49
CA LEU A 49 -10.70 1.69 -1.26
C LEU A 49 -11.65 0.86 -0.41
N ASP A 50 -12.85 0.67 -0.96
CA ASP A 50 -13.88 -0.11 -0.29
C ASP A 50 -13.35 -1.51 0.03
N ASP A 51 -13.72 -2.03 1.20
CA ASP A 51 -13.19 -3.30 1.66
C ASP A 51 -13.67 -4.40 0.71
N LYS A 52 -12.72 -5.13 0.12
CA LYS A 52 -13.05 -6.22 -0.80
C LYS A 52 -13.65 -7.43 -0.07
N SER A 53 -14.01 -7.29 1.21
CA SER A 53 -14.62 -8.32 2.05
C SER A 53 -16.08 -8.61 1.69
N GLU A 54 -16.75 -7.80 0.86
CA GLU A 54 -18.11 -8.08 0.34
C GLU A 54 -18.15 -9.12 -0.83
N GLY A 55 -17.23 -10.09 -0.82
CA GLY A 55 -17.15 -11.12 -1.86
C GLY A 55 -16.72 -12.50 -1.38
N THR A 56 -16.51 -12.73 -0.08
CA THR A 56 -16.20 -14.08 0.43
C THR A 56 -17.45 -14.74 0.98
N THR A 57 -18.31 -15.22 0.08
CA THR A 57 -19.12 -16.43 0.32
C THR A 57 -18.21 -17.55 0.80
N GLY A 58 -18.01 -17.67 2.12
CA GLY A 58 -16.98 -18.59 2.61
C GLY A 58 -16.91 -18.80 4.11
N PHE A 59 -18.01 -18.71 4.85
CA PHE A 59 -18.08 -19.45 6.12
C PHE A 59 -19.51 -19.85 6.46
N LYS A 60 -20.13 -20.59 5.54
CA LYS A 60 -21.33 -21.40 5.78
C LYS A 60 -21.10 -22.55 6.78
N LEU A 61 -20.02 -22.54 7.55
CA LEU A 61 -19.70 -23.57 8.55
C LEU A 61 -20.53 -23.41 9.84
N ALA A 62 -21.15 -22.25 10.06
CA ALA A 62 -22.06 -22.05 11.19
C ALA A 62 -23.45 -22.69 10.99
N ASP A 63 -23.83 -22.99 9.75
CA ASP A 63 -25.16 -23.54 9.42
C ASP A 63 -25.27 -25.04 9.71
N HIS A 64 -24.14 -25.73 9.92
CA HIS A 64 -24.11 -27.18 10.11
C HIS A 64 -24.18 -27.57 11.59
N VAL A 65 -23.87 -26.65 12.51
CA VAL A 65 -23.87 -26.93 13.97
C VAL A 65 -25.27 -26.78 14.59
N LYS A 66 -26.18 -26.08 13.92
CA LYS A 66 -27.56 -25.91 14.43
C LYS A 66 -28.45 -27.13 14.19
N ARG A 67 -28.11 -28.01 13.25
CA ARG A 67 -28.99 -29.13 12.89
C ARG A 67 -28.89 -30.34 13.83
N ASP A 68 -27.86 -30.40 14.67
CA ASP A 68 -27.68 -31.50 15.64
C ASP A 68 -28.34 -31.22 17.01
N GLN A 69 -28.92 -30.03 17.21
CA GLN A 69 -29.60 -29.67 18.48
C GLN A 69 -31.13 -29.72 18.41
N GLU A 70 -31.73 -29.99 17.25
CA GLU A 70 -33.20 -30.09 17.08
C GLU A 70 -33.71 -31.54 16.95
N GLU A 71 -32.84 -32.55 16.89
CA GLU A 71 -33.22 -33.98 16.89
C GLU A 71 -32.95 -34.68 18.24
N VAL A 72 -33.34 -34.07 19.36
CA VAL A 72 -33.42 -34.71 20.70
C VAL A 72 -34.87 -34.77 21.16
#